data_AF-A0A242DJ06-F1
#
_entry.id   AF-A0A242DJ06-F1
#
_cell.length_a   1.000
_cell.length_b   1.000
_cell.length_c   1.000
_cell.angle_alpha   90.00
_cell.angle_beta   90.00
_cell.angle_gamma   90.00
#
_symmetry.space_group_name_H-M   'P 1'
#
loop_
_entity.id
_entity.type
_entity.pdbx_description
1 polymer ?
#
loop_
_entity_poly.entity_id
_entity_poly.type
_entity_poly.pdbx_seq_one_letter_code
_entity_poly.pdbx_strand_id
1 'polypeptide(L)'
;MKLIFLTEEIMKDEYGKLLVWLGFILILMFIDTATGWVQAYVNHDLKSGKMSAGILKKFALFLVLMGVVPTTVLLPEIISSSVIVCVYGLEIINEFTSIIENLNKLGISTKIFEPFMKRLSSTNQNTVEINKTNNELNHKEEETNE
;
A
#
# COMPACT_ATOMS: atom_id res chain seq x y z
N MET A 1 -16.90 9.92 -21.52
CA MET A 1 -17.23 8.75 -22.36
C MET A 1 -16.01 8.18 -23.10
N LYS A 2 -15.19 8.98 -23.80
CA LYS A 2 -14.01 8.44 -24.53
C LYS A 2 -12.99 7.70 -23.66
N LEU A 3 -12.71 8.17 -22.44
CA LEU A 3 -11.77 7.50 -21.52
C LEU A 3 -12.26 6.13 -21.05
N ILE A 4 -13.54 6.03 -20.67
CA ILE A 4 -14.15 4.77 -20.22
C ILE A 4 -14.12 3.73 -21.34
N PHE A 5 -14.49 4.14 -22.56
CA PHE A 5 -14.43 3.29 -23.74
C PHE A 5 -13.00 2.81 -24.07
N LEU A 6 -12.00 3.68 -23.92
CA LEU A 6 -10.59 3.30 -24.09
C LEU A 6 -10.17 2.26 -23.04
N THR A 7 -10.59 2.43 -21.79
CA THR A 7 -10.31 1.45 -20.73
C THR A 7 -10.98 0.12 -21.02
N GLU A 8 -12.23 0.11 -21.49
CA GLU A 8 -12.94 -1.12 -21.89
C GLU A 8 -12.23 -1.85 -23.03
N GLU A 9 -11.71 -1.12 -24.01
CA GLU A 9 -10.93 -1.70 -25.11
C GLU A 9 -9.61 -2.31 -24.61
N ILE A 10 -8.91 -1.62 -23.70
CA ILE A 10 -7.66 -2.12 -23.09
C ILE A 10 -7.93 -3.35 -22.21
N MET A 11 -9.06 -3.42 -21.51
CA MET A 11 -9.38 -4.54 -20.60
C MET A 11 -9.82 -5.82 -21.30
N LYS A 12 -9.77 -5.89 -22.65
CA LYS A 12 -10.20 -7.08 -23.40
C LYS A 12 -9.37 -8.32 -23.09
N ASP A 13 -8.07 -8.16 -22.89
CA ASP A 13 -7.15 -9.24 -22.51
C ASP A 13 -6.71 -9.12 -21.04
N GLU A 14 -6.13 -10.19 -20.49
CA GLU A 14 -5.68 -10.22 -19.09
C GLU A 14 -4.56 -9.21 -18.81
N TYR A 15 -3.64 -9.03 -19.74
CA TYR A 15 -2.51 -8.11 -19.58
C TYR A 15 -3.00 -6.66 -19.50
N GLY A 16 -3.95 -6.29 -20.36
CA GLY A 16 -4.57 -4.98 -20.34
C GLY A 16 -5.37 -4.71 -19.06
N LYS A 17 -6.02 -5.72 -18.47
CA LYS A 17 -6.62 -5.58 -17.13
C LYS A 17 -5.57 -5.25 -16.08
N LEU A 18 -4.43 -5.96 -16.06
CA LEU A 18 -3.35 -5.70 -15.11
C LEU A 18 -2.77 -4.29 -15.27
N LEU A 19 -2.63 -3.81 -16.51
CA LEU A 19 -2.21 -2.43 -16.77
C LEU A 19 -3.21 -1.39 -16.23
N VAL A 20 -4.51 -1.64 -16.34
CA VAL A 20 -5.53 -0.75 -15.78
C VAL A 20 -5.46 -0.73 -14.25
N TRP A 21 -5.28 -1.88 -13.60
CA TRP A 21 -5.04 -1.93 -12.15
C TRP A 21 -3.78 -1.17 -11.74
N LEU A 22 -2.68 -1.37 -12.46
CA LEU A 22 -1.43 -0.67 -12.21
C LEU A 22 -1.61 0.84 -12.37
N GLY A 23 -2.27 1.28 -13.44
CA GLY A 23 -2.59 2.70 -13.67
C GLY A 23 -3.43 3.30 -12.55
N PHE A 24 -4.42 2.56 -12.04
CA PHE A 24 -5.23 2.99 -10.91
C PHE A 24 -4.40 3.16 -9.63
N ILE A 25 -3.48 2.24 -9.34
CA ILE A 25 -2.54 2.35 -8.22
C ILE A 25 -1.66 3.58 -8.36
N LEU A 26 -1.12 3.84 -9.56
CA LEU A 26 -0.28 5.02 -9.79
C LEU A 26 -1.03 6.33 -9.52
N ILE A 27 -2.31 6.39 -9.88
CA ILE A 27 -3.16 7.54 -9.57
C ILE A 27 -3.30 7.69 -8.05
N LEU A 28 -3.56 6.61 -7.32
CA LEU A 28 -3.64 6.66 -5.85
C LEU A 28 -2.31 7.07 -5.21
N MET A 29 -1.18 6.51 -5.66
CA MET A 29 0.16 6.89 -5.18
C MET A 29 0.46 8.38 -5.42
N PHE A 30 0.02 8.91 -6.56
CA PHE A 30 0.15 10.35 -6.87
C PHE A 30 -0.71 11.20 -5.93
N ILE A 31 -1.97 10.82 -5.71
CA ILE A 31 -2.87 11.50 -4.76
C ILE A 31 -2.30 11.43 -3.34
N ASP A 32 -1.79 10.28 -2.92
CA ASP A 32 -1.20 10.14 -1.58
C ASP A 32 0.04 11.03 -1.42
N THR A 33 0.93 11.03 -2.40
CA THR A 33 2.12 11.89 -2.37
C THR A 33 1.72 13.37 -2.33
N ALA A 34 0.72 13.77 -3.12
CA ALA A 34 0.20 15.14 -3.11
C ALA A 34 -0.43 15.50 -1.74
N THR A 35 -1.26 14.63 -1.17
CA THR A 35 -1.86 14.87 0.15
C THR A 35 -0.83 14.91 1.27
N GLY A 36 0.21 14.06 1.21
CA GLY A 36 1.34 14.08 2.14
C GLY A 36 2.17 15.35 2.03
N TRP A 37 2.40 15.86 0.82
CA TRP A 37 3.03 17.16 0.61
C TRP A 37 2.21 18.31 1.17
N VAL A 38 0.91 18.34 0.90
CA VAL A 38 -0.01 19.37 1.46
C VAL A 38 -0.01 19.30 2.98
N GLN A 39 -0.09 18.09 3.56
CA GLN A 39 -0.06 17.86 5.00
C GLN A 39 1.23 18.38 5.64
N ALA A 40 2.39 18.09 5.07
CA ALA A 40 3.66 18.58 5.60
C ALA A 40 3.87 20.08 5.38
N TYR A 41 3.35 20.64 4.28
CA TYR A 41 3.37 22.08 4.03
C TYR A 41 2.60 22.85 5.11
N VAL A 42 1.38 22.41 5.41
CA VAL A 42 0.52 23.01 6.44
C VAL A 42 1.13 22.88 7.84
N ASN A 43 1.78 21.75 8.13
CA ASN A 43 2.40 21.49 9.43
C ASN A 43 3.85 22.01 9.54
N HIS A 44 4.36 22.75 8.54
CA HIS A 44 5.74 23.24 8.46
C HIS A 44 6.84 22.15 8.62
N ASP A 45 6.54 20.89 8.24
CA ASP A 45 7.44 19.72 8.40
C ASP A 45 8.09 19.28 7.07
N LEU A 46 8.29 20.22 6.14
CA LEU A 46 8.77 19.93 4.79
C LEU A 46 10.21 19.38 4.73
N LYS A 47 11.02 19.62 5.77
CA LYS A 47 12.42 19.15 5.87
C LYS A 47 12.56 17.89 6.74
N SER A 48 11.48 17.14 6.93
CA SER A 48 11.54 15.88 7.67
C SER A 48 12.13 14.77 6.79
N GLY A 49 13.16 14.08 7.28
CA GLY A 49 13.65 12.84 6.64
C GLY A 49 12.55 11.77 6.51
N LYS A 50 11.44 11.92 7.25
CA LYS A 50 10.23 11.09 7.13
C LYS A 50 9.56 11.23 5.77
N MET A 51 9.49 12.44 5.20
CA MET A 51 8.85 12.67 3.90
C MET A 51 9.66 12.01 2.77
N SER A 52 10.98 12.23 2.75
CA SER A 52 11.87 11.62 1.75
C SER A 52 11.87 10.09 1.85
N ALA A 53 11.81 9.53 3.06
CA ALA A 53 11.69 8.09 3.25
C ALA A 53 10.34 7.55 2.73
N GLY A 54 9.24 8.29 2.92
CA GLY A 54 7.93 7.94 2.37
C GLY A 54 7.94 7.86 0.85
N ILE A 55 8.49 8.87 0.18
CA ILE A 55 8.60 8.92 -1.28
C ILE A 55 9.51 7.80 -1.80
N LEU A 56 10.63 7.53 -1.14
CA LEU A 56 11.55 6.46 -1.54
C LEU A 56 10.91 5.08 -1.41
N LYS A 57 10.16 4.82 -0.33
CA LYS A 57 9.40 3.56 -0.16
C LYS A 57 8.38 3.37 -1.29
N LYS A 58 7.65 4.44 -1.65
CA LYS A 58 6.71 4.41 -2.78
C LYS A 58 7.42 4.13 -4.09
N PHE A 59 8.56 4.76 -4.34
CA PHE A 59 9.34 4.51 -5.56
C PHE A 59 9.85 3.06 -5.62
N ALA A 60 10.35 2.51 -4.51
CA ALA A 60 10.76 1.11 -4.44
C ALA A 60 9.60 0.16 -4.72
N LEU A 61 8.43 0.42 -4.13
CA LEU A 61 7.23 -0.37 -4.35
C LEU A 61 6.74 -0.28 -5.81
N PHE A 62 6.78 0.92 -6.40
CA PHE A 62 6.47 1.12 -7.82
C PHE A 62 7.32 0.22 -8.74
N LEU A 63 8.63 0.12 -8.47
CA LEU A 63 9.52 -0.77 -9.22
C LEU A 63 9.12 -2.25 -9.07
N VAL A 64 8.70 -2.67 -7.87
CA VAL A 64 8.19 -4.04 -7.65
C VAL A 64 6.92 -4.29 -8.44
N LEU A 65 5.95 -3.36 -8.43
CA LEU A 65 4.69 -3.50 -9.14
C LEU A 65 4.88 -3.58 -10.66
N MET A 66 5.83 -2.80 -11.21
CA MET A 66 6.24 -2.89 -12.61
C MET A 66 6.94 -4.21 -12.94
N GLY A 67 7.83 -4.68 -12.07
CA GLY A 67 8.59 -5.92 -12.26
C GLY A 67 7.72 -7.18 -12.19
N VAL A 68 6.57 -7.12 -11.50
CA VAL A 68 5.63 -8.22 -11.39
C VAL A 68 4.79 -8.43 -12.66
N VAL A 69 4.46 -7.38 -13.42
CA VAL A 69 3.67 -7.51 -14.66
C VAL A 69 4.23 -8.53 -15.66
N PRO A 70 5.52 -8.51 -16.05
CA PRO A 70 6.07 -9.46 -17.02
C PRO A 70 6.15 -10.90 -16.49
N THR A 71 6.00 -11.13 -15.17
CA THR A 71 6.01 -12.49 -14.60
C THR A 71 4.80 -13.32 -15.02
N THR A 72 3.74 -12.68 -15.53
CA THR A 72 2.58 -13.36 -16.12
C THR A 72 2.92 -14.22 -17.31
N VAL A 73 3.98 -13.87 -18.05
CA VAL A 73 4.47 -14.68 -19.18
C VAL A 73 5.20 -15.94 -18.70
N LEU A 74 5.73 -15.93 -17.48
CA LEU A 74 6.54 -17.02 -16.91
C LEU A 74 5.71 -18.04 -16.12
N LEU A 75 4.50 -17.65 -15.69
CA LEU A 75 3.66 -18.43 -14.81
C LEU A 75 2.35 -18.84 -15.50
N PRO A 76 1.66 -19.90 -15.04
CA PRO A 76 0.34 -20.25 -15.58
C PRO A 76 -0.65 -19.09 -15.43
N GLU A 77 -1.37 -18.76 -16.51
CA GLU A 77 -2.23 -17.57 -16.63
C GLU A 77 -3.14 -17.36 -15.40
N ILE A 78 -3.94 -18.38 -15.03
CA ILE A 78 -4.87 -18.32 -13.88
C ILE A 78 -4.20 -17.93 -12.56
N ILE A 79 -3.01 -18.49 -12.29
CA ILE A 79 -2.30 -18.30 -11.02
C ILE A 79 -1.64 -16.92 -11.03
N SER A 80 -1.06 -16.53 -12.17
CA SER A 80 -0.33 -15.29 -12.32
C SER A 80 -1.24 -14.06 -12.17
N SER A 81 -2.33 -13.97 -12.93
CA SER A 81 -3.22 -12.81 -12.93
C SER A 81 -3.91 -12.60 -11.59
N SER A 82 -4.39 -13.68 -10.96
CA SER A 82 -5.08 -13.62 -9.67
C SER A 82 -4.16 -13.15 -8.54
N VAL A 83 -2.93 -13.68 -8.48
CA VAL A 83 -1.96 -13.28 -7.46
C VAL A 83 -1.57 -11.81 -7.62
N ILE A 84 -1.36 -11.35 -8.86
CA ILE A 84 -1.01 -9.95 -9.13
C ILE A 84 -2.14 -9.01 -8.72
N VAL A 85 -3.39 -9.35 -9.06
CA VAL A 85 -4.56 -8.55 -8.64
C VAL A 85 -4.67 -8.49 -7.11
N CYS A 86 -4.36 -9.58 -6.39
CA CYS A 86 -4.32 -9.57 -4.93
C CYS A 86 -3.24 -8.62 -4.39
N VAL A 87 -2.01 -8.68 -4.92
CA VAL A 87 -0.91 -7.76 -4.54
C VAL A 87 -1.31 -6.31 -4.82
N TYR A 88 -1.91 -6.05 -5.98
CA TYR A 88 -2.43 -4.74 -6.36
C TYR A 88 -3.52 -4.25 -5.40
N GLY A 89 -4.45 -5.12 -5.02
CA GLY A 89 -5.49 -4.81 -4.03
C GLY A 89 -4.91 -4.44 -2.65
N LEU A 90 -3.88 -5.15 -2.19
CA LEU A 90 -3.19 -4.83 -0.94
C LEU A 90 -2.54 -3.44 -0.99
N GLU A 91 -1.89 -3.10 -2.11
CA GLU A 91 -1.29 -1.77 -2.25
C GLU A 91 -2.31 -0.64 -2.38
N ILE A 92 -3.47 -0.90 -3.01
CA ILE A 92 -4.57 0.06 -3.02
C ILE A 92 -5.03 0.37 -1.59
N ILE A 93 -5.16 -0.66 -0.75
CA ILE A 93 -5.53 -0.48 0.66
C ILE A 93 -4.46 0.36 1.38
N ASN A 94 -3.17 0.07 1.16
CA ASN A 94 -2.07 0.84 1.76
C ASN A 94 -2.11 2.33 1.37
N GLU A 95 -2.27 2.63 0.08
CA GLU A 95 -2.36 4.00 -0.43
C GLU A 95 -3.61 4.71 0.10
N PHE A 96 -4.75 4.03 0.13
CA PHE A 96 -5.99 4.59 0.66
C PHE A 96 -5.90 4.92 2.16
N THR A 97 -5.31 4.03 2.96
CA THR A 97 -5.03 4.25 4.39
C THR A 97 -4.12 5.46 4.59
N SER A 98 -3.05 5.58 3.79
CA SER A 98 -2.12 6.72 3.85
C SER A 98 -2.81 8.05 3.50
N ILE A 99 -3.66 8.07 2.47
CA ILE A 99 -4.44 9.26 2.08
C ILE A 99 -5.34 9.69 3.23
N ILE A 100 -6.08 8.76 3.83
CA ILE A 100 -6.96 9.05 4.98
C ILE A 100 -6.17 9.65 6.14
N GLU A 101 -4.99 9.10 6.44
CA GLU A 101 -4.12 9.61 7.50
C GLU A 101 -3.66 11.05 7.21
N ASN A 102 -3.26 11.35 5.97
CA ASN A 102 -2.86 12.68 5.54
C ASN A 102 -4.01 13.68 5.63
N LEU A 103 -5.22 13.29 5.21
CA LEU A 103 -6.44 14.11 5.31
C LEU A 103 -6.83 14.40 6.76
N ASN A 104 -6.76 13.39 7.64
CA ASN A 104 -7.08 13.56 9.06
C ASN A 104 -6.09 14.54 9.73
N LYS A 105 -4.80 14.45 9.41
CA LYS A 105 -3.77 15.40 9.86
C LYS A 105 -3.97 16.83 9.33
N LEU A 106 -4.72 17.00 8.24
CA LEU A 106 -5.15 18.30 7.72
C LEU A 106 -6.42 18.84 8.40
N GLY A 107 -7.01 18.10 9.34
CA GLY A 107 -8.25 18.47 10.03
C GLY A 107 -9.52 18.16 9.21
N ILE A 108 -9.40 17.41 8.11
CA ILE A 108 -10.55 16.96 7.32
C ILE A 108 -11.17 15.76 8.04
N SER A 109 -12.47 15.85 8.35
CA SER A 109 -13.17 14.79 9.08
C SER A 109 -13.26 13.49 8.26
N THR A 110 -12.48 12.48 8.65
CA THR A 110 -12.49 11.13 8.05
C THR A 110 -13.27 10.11 8.88
N LYS A 111 -14.19 10.57 9.75
CA LYS A 111 -14.94 9.73 10.72
C LYS A 111 -15.62 8.51 10.11
N ILE A 112 -16.12 8.64 8.87
CA ILE A 112 -16.78 7.54 8.15
C ILE A 112 -15.83 6.35 7.89
N PHE A 113 -14.52 6.59 7.89
CA PHE A 113 -13.49 5.58 7.65
C PHE A 113 -12.83 5.06 8.94
N GLU A 114 -13.15 5.62 10.12
CA GLU A 114 -12.56 5.18 11.40
C GLU A 114 -12.74 3.67 11.67
N PRO A 115 -13.93 3.06 11.46
CA PRO A 115 -14.09 1.63 11.69
C PRO A 115 -13.19 0.78 10.80
N PHE A 116 -12.96 1.22 9.58
CA PHE A 116 -12.08 0.56 8.62
C PHE A 116 -10.61 0.70 9.04
N MET A 117 -10.18 1.93 9.33
CA MET A 117 -8.81 2.22 9.78
C MET A 117 -8.46 1.48 11.07
N LYS A 118 -9.40 1.38 12.02
CA LYS A 118 -9.22 0.62 13.26
C LYS A 118 -8.96 -0.86 13.01
N ARG A 119 -9.68 -1.48 12.07
CA ARG A 119 -9.48 -2.89 11.70
C ARG A 119 -8.08 -3.11 11.12
N LEU A 120 -7.62 -2.22 10.23
CA LEU A 120 -6.29 -2.32 9.62
C LEU A 120 -5.15 -2.13 10.64
N SER A 121 -5.30 -1.19 11.57
CA SER A 121 -4.28 -0.93 12.59
C SER A 121 -4.27 -1.98 13.72
N SER A 122 -5.42 -2.58 14.06
CA SER A 122 -5.49 -3.66 15.06
C SER A 122 -4.73 -4.93 14.63
N THR A 123 -4.67 -5.21 13.32
CA THR A 123 -3.88 -6.32 12.79
C THR A 123 -2.39 -6.16 13.06
N ASN A 124 -1.85 -4.94 12.94
CA ASN A 124 -0.43 -4.66 13.19
C ASN A 124 -0.05 -4.77 14.68
N GLN A 125 -0.94 -4.41 15.61
CA GLN A 125 -0.63 -4.50 17.05
C GLN A 125 -0.55 -5.95 17.56
N ASN A 126 -1.46 -6.82 17.11
CA ASN A 126 -1.42 -8.24 17.48
C ASN A 126 -0.12 -8.93 17.01
N THR A 127 0.39 -8.59 15.82
CA THR A 127 1.67 -9.14 15.32
C THR A 127 2.87 -8.67 16.14
N VAL A 128 2.88 -7.42 16.61
CA VAL A 128 3.96 -6.90 17.47
C VAL A 128 3.95 -7.55 18.85
N GLU A 129 2.77 -7.75 19.44
CA GLU A 129 2.65 -8.43 20.75
C GLU A 129 3.11 -9.89 20.68
N ILE A 130 2.71 -10.64 19.65
CA ILE A 130 3.15 -12.04 19.45
C ILE A 130 4.67 -12.13 19.31
N ASN A 131 5.29 -11.25 18.51
CA ASN A 131 6.74 -11.25 18.33
C ASN A 131 7.50 -10.89 19.63
N LYS A 132 6.93 -10.01 20.45
CA LYS A 132 7.52 -9.63 21.73
C LYS A 132 7.45 -10.77 22.74
N THR A 133 6.30 -11.45 22.83
CA THR A 133 6.13 -12.63 23.69
C THR A 133 7.03 -13.79 23.27
N ASN A 134 7.20 -14.04 21.96
CA ASN A 134 8.08 -15.10 21.48
C ASN A 134 9.56 -14.81 21.78
N ASN A 135 10.00 -13.55 21.67
CA ASN A 135 11.36 -13.17 22.04
C ASN A 135 11.62 -13.29 23.55
N GLU A 136 10.62 -12.97 24.40
CA GLU A 136 10.73 -13.15 25.86
C GLU A 136 10.73 -14.62 26.29
N LEU A 137 10.07 -15.52 25.54
CA LEU A 137 10.09 -16.96 25.77
C LEU A 137 11.42 -17.59 25.36
N ASN A 138 11.94 -17.24 24.17
CA ASN A 138 13.24 -17.75 23.69
C ASN A 138 14.39 -17.33 24.62
N HIS A 139 14.37 -16.10 25.14
CA HIS A 139 15.40 -15.61 26.05
C HIS A 139 15.36 -16.33 27.42
N LYS A 140 14.19 -16.79 27.87
CA LYS A 140 14.06 -17.60 29.09
C LYS A 140 14.52 -19.05 28.90
N GLU A 141 14.33 -19.62 27.71
CA GLU A 141 14.83 -20.96 27.38
C GLU A 141 16.36 -20.99 27.28
N GLU A 142 16.99 -19.92 26.79
CA GLU A 142 18.45 -19.80 26.75
C GLU A 142 19.06 -19.67 28.17
N GLU A 143 18.45 -18.89 29.06
CA GLU A 143 18.91 -18.75 30.47
C GLU A 143 18.72 -20.02 31.33
N THR A 144 17.86 -20.96 30.92
CA THR A 144 17.59 -22.20 31.67
C THR A 144 18.47 -23.37 31.21
N ASN A 145 19.17 -23.21 30.07
CA ASN A 145 20.01 -24.25 29.46
C ASN A 145 21.53 -24.02 29.65
N GLU A 146 21.94 -22.96 30.37
CA GLU A 146 23.29 -22.76 30.94
C GLU A 146 23.37 -23.23 32.41
#